data_AF-A0A3N1VJE4-F1
#
_entry.id   AF-A0A3N1VJE4-F1
#
_cell.length_a   1.000
_cell.length_b   1.000
_cell.length_c   1.000
_cell.angle_alpha   90.00
_cell.angle_beta   90.00
_cell.angle_gamma   90.00
#
_symmetry.space_group_name_H-M   'P 1'
#
loop_
_entity.id
_entity.type
_entity.pdbx_description
1 polymer ?
#
loop_
_entity_poly.entity_id
_entity_poly.type
_entity_poly.pdbx_seq_one_letter_code
_entity_poly.pdbx_strand_id
1 'polypeptide(L)'
;MTESPKSAVLPAAVWAASGWFVGAAAAALVHGHLEGLKTAGIIGDFLHDTPAGGHDTDFHIRWPVADDGPVRVRLTVRDAPEQGRSRYELTAEADQPWDWAWPLPPALFGPPGLLWDTCDQSTVARFTQSNPVPRTAGMRDWLRETSASPSSISVPVHDSDRASFSDARVPEGLPPGLMGRVLEYRVFGAQRRPVNRLLQSTDVKLPARGAVILPSRPPRSATDADTLAVKGDLTHDPAPLLDAVVRYASEPWPLVNPEEQRLRMEALTTRHAEEQALPRTFGGAVEDALRATREAETRERAATDELRYVRARFAALATTARSGALAAALHTVARGLQAAERDAQAAEELLDAQTVEFSHLRSRLAAPRPASARALTAVVPNNWEELSHQTRHECVHLVLADITETTRALRGHPLEQVWIRRTWQTLSTLNSYAAAKTAHGPQLLPHLAAYLRWPDAATLFPTTRHAPRESARLMASPRLHEARCFPVPRTIHPSGRVFMGEHIRIGSGRPPAPRLHLYDDTGGRTGQIHIGYIGTHLPSLRTS
;
A
#
# COMPACT_ATOMS: atom_id res chain seq x y z
N MET A 1 51.30 -8.70 -14.07
CA MET A 1 50.28 -9.75 -13.96
C MET A 1 49.13 -9.18 -13.15
N THR A 2 48.11 -8.64 -13.82
CA THR A 2 46.86 -8.25 -13.17
C THR A 2 46.14 -9.52 -12.77
N GLU A 3 46.08 -9.82 -11.48
CA GLU A 3 45.23 -10.88 -10.95
C GLU A 3 43.82 -10.67 -11.50
N SER A 4 43.28 -11.67 -12.19
CA SER A 4 41.87 -11.66 -12.58
C SER A 4 41.04 -11.54 -11.31
N PRO A 5 40.03 -10.64 -11.26
CA PRO A 5 39.24 -10.45 -10.05
C PRO A 5 38.62 -11.79 -9.65
N LYS A 6 38.89 -12.26 -8.43
CA LYS A 6 38.18 -13.42 -7.85
C LYS A 6 36.69 -13.13 -7.99
N SER A 7 35.99 -13.92 -8.79
CA SER A 7 34.54 -13.80 -8.94
C SER A 7 33.93 -13.96 -7.56
N ALA A 8 33.22 -12.93 -7.08
CA ALA A 8 32.53 -13.03 -5.81
C ALA A 8 31.40 -14.06 -5.92
N VAL A 9 31.05 -14.67 -4.79
CA VAL A 9 30.13 -15.80 -4.73
C VAL A 9 28.94 -15.45 -3.82
N LEU A 10 27.74 -15.91 -4.19
CA LEU A 10 26.58 -15.90 -3.30
C LEU A 10 26.88 -16.63 -1.99
N PRO A 11 26.53 -16.04 -0.83
CA PRO A 11 26.63 -16.72 0.46
C PRO A 11 25.80 -18.01 0.48
N ALA A 12 26.23 -19.02 1.23
CA ALA A 12 25.55 -20.32 1.33
C ALA A 12 24.10 -20.22 1.84
N ALA A 13 23.75 -19.15 2.55
CA ALA A 13 22.41 -18.88 3.07
C ALA A 13 21.47 -18.20 2.05
N VAL A 14 21.97 -17.85 0.87
CA VAL A 14 21.24 -17.05 -0.13
C VAL A 14 20.85 -17.89 -1.33
N TRP A 15 19.59 -17.77 -1.73
CA TRP A 15 19.03 -18.32 -2.95
C TRP A 15 18.60 -17.16 -3.86
N ALA A 16 19.14 -17.10 -5.08
CA ALA A 16 18.74 -16.09 -6.08
C ALA A 16 18.38 -16.70 -7.44
N ALA A 17 17.31 -16.22 -8.08
CA ALA A 17 16.90 -16.62 -9.41
C ALA A 17 16.23 -15.48 -10.18
N SER A 18 16.16 -15.62 -11.49
CA SER A 18 15.48 -14.70 -12.39
C SER A 18 14.71 -15.49 -13.45
N GLY A 19 13.60 -14.92 -13.93
CA GLY A 19 12.75 -15.59 -14.91
C GLY A 19 11.71 -14.63 -15.48
N TRP A 20 10.73 -15.20 -16.18
CA TRP A 20 9.59 -14.46 -16.72
C TRP A 20 8.29 -14.95 -16.10
N PHE A 21 7.45 -14.01 -15.68
CA PHE A 21 6.03 -14.22 -15.55
C PHE A 21 5.36 -14.00 -16.90
N VAL A 22 4.66 -15.01 -17.42
CA VAL A 22 3.89 -14.87 -18.67
C VAL A 22 2.46 -14.48 -18.35
N GLY A 23 2.02 -13.31 -18.82
CA GLY A 23 0.72 -12.71 -18.55
C GLY A 23 0.81 -11.18 -18.44
N ALA A 24 -0.35 -10.53 -18.29
CA ALA A 24 -0.43 -9.08 -18.07
C ALA A 24 -0.61 -8.77 -16.58
N ALA A 25 -0.22 -7.56 -16.16
CA ALA A 25 -0.39 -7.05 -14.79
C ALA A 25 0.28 -7.94 -13.72
N ALA A 26 1.51 -8.41 -13.98
CA ALA A 26 2.19 -9.37 -13.12
C ALA A 26 2.38 -8.82 -11.70
N ALA A 27 2.77 -7.56 -11.55
CA ALA A 27 2.93 -6.94 -10.23
C ALA A 27 1.61 -6.94 -9.43
N ALA A 28 0.49 -6.58 -10.05
CA ALA A 28 -0.81 -6.57 -9.37
C ALA A 28 -1.27 -7.98 -8.96
N LEU A 29 -1.04 -8.98 -9.82
CA LEU A 29 -1.36 -10.38 -9.52
C LEU A 29 -0.47 -10.96 -8.42
N VAL A 30 0.83 -10.64 -8.42
CA VAL A 30 1.77 -11.00 -7.35
C VAL A 30 1.29 -10.38 -6.03
N HIS A 31 0.95 -9.09 -6.01
CA HIS A 31 0.41 -8.45 -4.81
C HIS A 31 -0.82 -9.17 -4.27
N GLY A 32 -1.83 -9.41 -5.12
CA GLY A 32 -3.07 -10.09 -4.70
C GLY A 32 -2.82 -11.51 -4.16
N HIS A 33 -1.88 -12.24 -4.77
CA HIS A 33 -1.48 -13.57 -4.30
C HIS A 33 -0.76 -13.53 -2.95
N LEU A 34 0.16 -12.58 -2.74
CA LEU A 34 0.84 -12.40 -1.47
C LEU A 34 -0.13 -12.05 -0.33
N GLU A 35 -1.16 -11.23 -0.59
CA GLU A 35 -2.25 -11.01 0.37
C GLU A 35 -3.00 -12.31 0.72
N GLY A 36 -3.24 -13.16 -0.27
CA GLY A 36 -3.81 -14.49 -0.08
C GLY A 36 -2.93 -15.38 0.80
N LEU A 37 -1.63 -15.45 0.53
CA LEU A 37 -0.67 -16.22 1.32
C LEU A 37 -0.55 -15.71 2.76
N LYS A 38 -0.59 -14.39 2.96
CA LYS A 38 -0.59 -13.75 4.28
C LYS A 38 -1.84 -14.12 5.06
N THR A 39 -3.01 -14.02 4.42
CA THR A 39 -4.30 -14.39 5.03
C THR A 39 -4.34 -15.87 5.40
N ALA A 40 -3.73 -16.73 4.58
CA ALA A 40 -3.61 -18.17 4.85
C ALA A 40 -2.54 -18.53 5.90
N GLY A 41 -1.76 -17.56 6.38
CA GLY A 41 -0.67 -17.77 7.34
C GLY A 41 0.56 -18.48 6.76
N ILE A 42 0.69 -18.57 5.43
CA ILE A 42 1.82 -19.20 4.73
C ILE A 42 3.06 -18.28 4.75
N ILE A 43 2.82 -16.96 4.66
CA ILE A 43 3.84 -15.94 4.87
C ILE A 43 3.48 -15.12 6.11
N GLY A 44 4.49 -14.54 6.74
CA GLY A 44 4.29 -13.72 7.93
C GLY A 44 3.75 -12.33 7.58
N ASP A 45 4.44 -11.63 6.68
CA ASP A 45 4.00 -10.35 6.13
C ASP A 45 4.76 -10.04 4.83
N PHE A 46 4.33 -9.03 4.09
CA PHE A 46 5.10 -8.48 2.98
C PHE A 46 4.88 -6.97 2.81
N LEU A 47 5.86 -6.31 2.19
CA LEU A 47 5.82 -4.91 1.81
C LEU A 47 6.02 -4.81 0.29
N HIS A 48 5.57 -3.73 -0.31
CA HIS A 48 5.87 -3.46 -1.72
C HIS A 48 6.15 -1.98 -1.97
N ASP A 49 6.99 -1.72 -2.98
CA ASP A 49 7.33 -0.39 -3.45
C ASP A 49 7.28 -0.29 -4.95
N THR A 50 6.90 0.90 -5.41
CA THR A 50 7.01 1.29 -6.80
C THR A 50 7.89 2.53 -6.84
N PRO A 51 9.18 2.42 -7.21
CA PRO A 51 10.09 3.56 -7.27
C PRO A 51 9.53 4.65 -8.19
N ALA A 52 9.67 5.91 -7.79
CA ALA A 52 9.19 7.04 -8.57
C ALA A 52 9.87 7.06 -9.95
N GLY A 53 9.09 6.81 -11.01
CA GLY A 53 9.57 6.81 -12.41
C GLY A 53 10.03 5.46 -12.97
N GLY A 54 9.86 4.35 -12.25
CA GLY A 54 10.17 2.99 -12.73
C GLY A 54 8.94 2.13 -13.03
N HIS A 55 9.08 1.18 -13.97
CA HIS A 55 8.10 0.11 -14.24
C HIS A 55 8.29 -1.11 -13.32
N ASP A 56 9.16 -0.98 -12.32
CA ASP A 56 9.56 -2.05 -11.42
C ASP A 56 8.74 -1.97 -10.13
N THR A 57 8.22 -3.11 -9.68
CA THR A 57 7.61 -3.25 -8.35
C THR A 57 8.47 -4.19 -7.52
N ASP A 58 8.98 -3.69 -6.40
CA ASP A 58 9.76 -4.48 -5.45
C ASP A 58 8.83 -5.00 -4.35
N PHE A 59 8.84 -6.31 -4.11
CA PHE A 59 8.13 -6.96 -3.00
C PHE A 59 9.14 -7.49 -1.98
N HIS A 60 8.92 -7.21 -0.71
CA HIS A 60 9.74 -7.65 0.42
C HIS A 60 8.90 -8.57 1.29
N ILE A 61 9.19 -9.86 1.29
CA ILE A 61 8.35 -10.91 1.89
C ILE A 61 9.09 -11.55 3.06
N ARG A 62 8.39 -11.74 4.17
CA ARG A 62 8.86 -12.51 5.32
C ARG A 62 8.22 -13.89 5.31
N TRP A 63 9.04 -14.90 5.08
CA TRP A 63 8.58 -16.27 4.90
C TRP A 63 9.06 -17.15 6.08
N PRO A 64 8.17 -17.54 7.01
CA PRO A 64 8.54 -18.38 8.14
C PRO A 64 8.71 -19.84 7.68
N VAL A 65 9.91 -20.19 7.24
CA VAL A 65 10.24 -21.56 6.83
C VAL A 65 10.76 -22.33 8.04
N ALA A 66 9.90 -23.16 8.62
CA ALA A 66 10.18 -24.02 9.78
C ALA A 66 10.62 -23.27 11.06
N ASP A 67 10.89 -24.03 12.13
CA ASP A 67 11.07 -23.55 13.51
C ASP A 67 12.30 -22.62 13.73
N ASP A 68 13.20 -22.51 12.75
CA ASP A 68 14.55 -21.91 12.90
C ASP A 68 14.70 -20.49 12.33
N GLY A 69 13.60 -19.79 12.02
CA GLY A 69 13.60 -18.35 11.74
C GLY A 69 13.10 -17.95 10.35
N PRO A 70 12.73 -16.67 10.15
CA PRO A 70 12.09 -16.22 8.91
C PRO A 70 13.11 -16.00 7.78
N VAL A 71 12.85 -16.60 6.62
CA VAL A 71 13.53 -16.29 5.37
C VAL A 71 13.07 -14.92 4.87
N ARG A 72 14.03 -14.05 4.57
CA ARG A 72 13.81 -12.71 4.00
C ARG A 72 13.87 -12.82 2.48
N VAL A 73 12.80 -12.45 1.80
CA VAL A 73 12.71 -12.58 0.34
C VAL A 73 12.47 -11.21 -0.28
N ARG A 74 13.20 -10.92 -1.35
CA ARG A 74 12.92 -9.83 -2.29
C ARG A 74 12.47 -10.43 -3.61
N LEU A 75 11.35 -9.96 -4.13
CA LEU A 75 10.85 -10.26 -5.46
C LEU A 75 10.65 -8.95 -6.21
N THR A 76 11.51 -8.66 -7.18
CA THR A 76 11.34 -7.53 -8.11
C THR A 76 10.57 -8.01 -9.33
N VAL A 77 9.53 -7.28 -9.72
CA VAL A 77 8.75 -7.52 -10.95
C VAL A 77 8.89 -6.32 -11.86
N ARG A 78 9.52 -6.50 -13.02
CA ARG A 78 9.61 -5.48 -14.07
C ARG A 78 8.53 -5.73 -15.10
N ASP A 79 7.50 -4.88 -15.12
CA ASP A 79 6.42 -5.01 -16.10
C ASP A 79 6.89 -4.51 -17.47
N ALA A 80 6.82 -5.39 -18.48
CA ALA A 80 7.05 -5.06 -19.89
C ALA A 80 5.73 -5.24 -20.68
N PRO A 81 4.79 -4.28 -20.56
CA PRO A 81 3.42 -4.43 -21.06
C PRO A 81 3.34 -4.70 -22.57
N GLU A 82 4.31 -4.24 -23.36
CA GLU A 82 4.37 -4.45 -24.80
C GLU A 82 4.65 -5.91 -25.22
N GLN A 83 5.14 -6.76 -24.29
CA GLN A 83 5.57 -8.13 -24.60
C GLN A 83 4.67 -9.20 -23.98
N GLY A 84 3.64 -8.82 -23.21
CA GLY A 84 2.74 -9.76 -22.51
C GLY A 84 3.47 -10.66 -21.49
N ARG A 85 4.62 -10.22 -21.00
CA ARG A 85 5.48 -10.91 -20.04
C ARG A 85 6.15 -9.87 -19.13
N SER A 86 6.41 -10.25 -17.89
CA SER A 86 7.13 -9.42 -16.92
C SER A 86 8.33 -10.17 -16.38
N ARG A 87 9.49 -9.54 -16.34
CA ARG A 87 10.70 -10.18 -15.80
C ARG A 87 10.63 -10.14 -14.28
N TYR A 88 10.93 -11.26 -13.63
CA TYR A 88 11.13 -11.27 -12.18
C TYR A 88 12.59 -11.52 -11.81
N GLU A 89 13.01 -10.89 -10.72
CA GLU A 89 14.28 -11.15 -10.04
C GLU A 89 13.95 -11.45 -8.57
N LEU A 90 14.36 -12.62 -8.07
CA LEU A 90 14.05 -13.08 -6.72
C LEU A 90 15.34 -13.39 -5.97
N THR A 91 15.47 -12.86 -4.77
CA THR A 91 16.52 -13.22 -3.82
C THR A 91 15.90 -13.57 -2.47
N ALA A 92 16.25 -14.71 -1.91
CA ALA A 92 15.85 -15.17 -0.60
C ALA A 92 17.10 -15.39 0.25
N GLU A 93 17.09 -14.93 1.49
CA GLU A 93 18.17 -15.11 2.46
C GLU A 93 17.61 -15.73 3.73
N ALA A 94 18.26 -16.78 4.20
CA ALA A 94 18.00 -17.39 5.49
C ALA A 94 19.08 -17.00 6.50
N ASP A 95 18.80 -17.24 7.78
CA ASP A 95 19.80 -17.09 8.85
C ASP A 95 20.74 -18.32 8.96
N GLN A 96 20.54 -19.33 8.10
CA GLN A 96 21.30 -20.58 8.02
C GLN A 96 21.59 -20.97 6.56
N PRO A 97 22.54 -21.90 6.29
CA PRO A 97 22.78 -22.40 4.93
C PRO A 97 21.47 -22.87 4.28
N TRP A 98 21.31 -22.58 2.99
CA TRP A 98 20.08 -22.84 2.27
C TRP A 98 19.80 -24.35 2.19
N ASP A 99 18.59 -24.76 2.56
CA ASP A 99 18.14 -26.14 2.45
C ASP A 99 17.32 -26.36 1.16
N TRP A 100 17.77 -27.31 0.33
CA TRP A 100 17.11 -27.65 -0.91
C TRP A 100 15.75 -28.36 -0.72
N ALA A 101 15.45 -28.86 0.49
CA ALA A 101 14.16 -29.42 0.84
C ALA A 101 13.05 -28.37 0.96
N TRP A 102 13.39 -27.09 1.15
CA TRP A 102 12.40 -26.02 1.26
C TRP A 102 11.62 -25.81 -0.03
N PRO A 103 10.35 -25.33 0.04
CA PRO A 103 9.55 -25.01 -1.13
C PRO A 103 10.25 -24.04 -2.09
N LEU A 104 9.96 -24.17 -3.38
CA LEU A 104 10.58 -23.33 -4.40
C LEU A 104 10.03 -21.88 -4.33
N PRO A 105 10.88 -20.85 -4.10
CA PRO A 105 10.39 -19.48 -3.90
C PRO A 105 9.55 -18.93 -5.08
N PRO A 106 9.96 -19.07 -6.37
CA PRO A 106 9.11 -18.67 -7.50
C PRO A 106 7.77 -19.41 -7.60
N ALA A 107 7.70 -20.69 -7.23
CA ALA A 107 6.44 -21.43 -7.25
C ALA A 107 5.51 -21.00 -6.11
N LEU A 108 6.09 -20.59 -4.98
CA LEU A 108 5.33 -20.12 -3.83
C LEU A 108 4.79 -18.70 -4.05
N PHE A 109 5.66 -17.77 -4.46
CA PHE A 109 5.31 -16.35 -4.59
C PHE A 109 4.77 -15.98 -5.97
N GLY A 110 4.94 -16.85 -6.97
CA GLY A 110 4.31 -16.70 -8.28
C GLY A 110 2.80 -16.95 -8.18
N PRO A 111 1.95 -16.03 -8.69
CA PRO A 111 0.50 -16.21 -8.65
C PRO A 111 0.08 -17.36 -9.58
N PRO A 112 -0.97 -18.14 -9.23
CA PRO A 112 -1.42 -19.29 -10.03
C PRO A 112 -1.80 -18.97 -11.47
N GLY A 113 -2.14 -17.71 -11.76
CA GLY A 113 -2.50 -17.22 -13.09
C GLY A 113 -1.32 -16.84 -14.00
N LEU A 114 -0.08 -16.87 -13.50
CA LEU A 114 1.12 -16.57 -14.28
C LEU A 114 2.01 -17.81 -14.39
N LEU A 115 2.51 -18.06 -15.60
CA LEU A 115 3.59 -19.05 -15.77
C LEU A 115 4.88 -18.43 -15.24
N TRP A 116 5.37 -18.93 -14.11
CA TRP A 116 6.61 -18.49 -13.47
C TRP A 116 7.84 -19.25 -13.97
N ASP A 117 7.65 -20.40 -14.61
CA ASP A 117 8.70 -21.37 -14.87
C ASP A 117 9.45 -21.14 -16.18
N THR A 118 9.37 -19.95 -16.76
CA THR A 118 10.10 -19.58 -17.98
C THR A 118 11.45 -18.98 -17.62
N CYS A 119 12.54 -19.55 -18.15
CA CYS A 119 13.91 -19.08 -17.91
C CYS A 119 14.12 -17.68 -18.49
N ASP A 120 14.87 -16.81 -17.81
CA ASP A 120 15.11 -15.44 -18.29
C ASP A 120 15.95 -15.35 -19.56
N GLN A 121 16.79 -16.36 -19.83
CA GLN A 121 17.69 -16.41 -20.99
C GLN A 121 17.08 -17.07 -22.22
N SER A 122 15.89 -17.65 -22.10
CA SER A 122 15.18 -18.26 -23.22
C SER A 122 13.69 -17.95 -23.12
N THR A 123 13.12 -17.41 -24.18
CA THR A 123 11.68 -17.15 -24.24
C THR A 123 10.82 -18.41 -24.33
N VAL A 124 11.45 -19.59 -24.43
CA VAL A 124 10.81 -20.88 -24.68
C VAL A 124 11.18 -21.92 -23.62
N ALA A 125 12.36 -21.85 -23.02
CA ALA A 125 12.80 -22.87 -22.07
C ALA A 125 12.04 -22.80 -20.74
N ARG A 126 11.53 -23.94 -20.30
CA ARG A 126 10.72 -24.09 -19.09
C ARG A 126 11.39 -24.99 -18.07
N PHE A 127 11.37 -24.59 -16.80
CA PHE A 127 11.89 -25.37 -15.67
C PHE A 127 11.00 -26.57 -15.34
N THR A 128 9.68 -26.43 -15.51
CA THR A 128 8.74 -27.52 -15.22
C THR A 128 8.48 -28.39 -16.45
N GLN A 129 9.30 -28.38 -17.50
CA GLN A 129 9.13 -29.22 -18.69
C GLN A 129 10.48 -29.66 -19.25
N SER A 130 10.50 -30.78 -19.98
CA SER A 130 11.67 -31.13 -20.80
C SER A 130 11.70 -30.23 -22.04
N ASN A 131 12.89 -29.74 -22.39
CA ASN A 131 13.06 -28.75 -23.46
C ASN A 131 13.68 -29.39 -24.71
N PRO A 132 13.21 -29.08 -25.92
CA PRO A 132 13.81 -29.61 -27.14
C PRO A 132 15.14 -28.92 -27.43
N VAL A 133 16.13 -29.68 -27.90
CA VAL A 133 17.32 -29.07 -28.50
C VAL A 133 16.99 -28.62 -29.94
N PRO A 134 17.34 -27.39 -30.35
CA PRO A 134 17.06 -26.89 -31.70
C PRO A 134 17.70 -27.72 -32.81
N ARG A 135 17.19 -27.53 -34.04
CA ARG A 135 17.83 -28.07 -35.25
C ARG A 135 19.21 -27.42 -35.45
N THR A 136 20.06 -28.07 -36.25
CA THR A 136 21.50 -27.75 -36.38
C THR A 136 21.83 -26.27 -36.62
N ALA A 137 20.98 -25.52 -37.32
CA ALA A 137 21.18 -24.10 -37.61
C ALA A 137 21.15 -23.18 -36.35
N GLY A 138 20.40 -23.53 -35.30
CA GLY A 138 20.27 -22.72 -34.07
C GLY A 138 21.04 -23.25 -32.86
N MET A 139 21.82 -24.32 -33.04
CA MET A 139 22.37 -25.12 -31.95
C MET A 139 23.54 -24.43 -31.22
N ARG A 140 24.29 -23.57 -31.92
CA ARG A 140 25.36 -22.76 -31.30
C ARG A 140 24.81 -21.70 -30.37
N ASP A 141 23.79 -20.98 -30.82
CA ASP A 141 23.20 -19.89 -30.05
C ASP A 141 22.45 -20.44 -28.84
N TRP A 142 21.72 -21.54 -29.01
CA TRP A 142 21.17 -22.31 -27.90
C TRP A 142 22.22 -22.68 -26.84
N LEU A 143 23.36 -23.27 -27.24
CA LEU A 143 24.38 -23.67 -26.27
C LEU A 143 24.97 -22.45 -25.55
N ARG A 144 25.18 -21.34 -26.27
CA ARG A 144 25.69 -20.07 -25.73
C ARG A 144 24.72 -19.49 -24.69
N GLU A 145 23.44 -19.40 -25.02
CA GLU A 145 22.38 -18.94 -24.13
C GLU A 145 22.26 -19.85 -22.90
N THR A 146 22.19 -21.16 -23.13
CA THR A 146 22.00 -22.16 -22.07
C THR A 146 23.15 -22.22 -21.04
N SER A 147 24.35 -21.78 -21.42
CA SER A 147 25.53 -21.70 -20.55
C SER A 147 25.81 -20.29 -20.02
N ALA A 148 25.04 -19.27 -20.42
CA ALA A 148 25.22 -17.89 -19.99
C ALA A 148 24.56 -17.60 -18.63
N SER A 149 23.73 -18.50 -18.10
CA SER A 149 23.02 -18.27 -16.85
C SER A 149 23.86 -18.74 -15.68
N PRO A 150 24.22 -17.84 -14.74
CA PRO A 150 24.76 -18.28 -13.47
C PRO A 150 23.66 -18.83 -12.57
N SER A 151 22.37 -18.50 -12.79
CA SER A 151 21.23 -18.79 -11.90
C SER A 151 20.45 -20.07 -12.24
N SER A 152 20.77 -20.76 -13.35
CA SER A 152 20.19 -22.07 -13.72
C SER A 152 21.25 -23.15 -13.97
N ILE A 153 20.82 -24.42 -13.89
CA ILE A 153 21.61 -25.63 -14.16
C ILE A 153 21.01 -26.30 -15.40
N SER A 154 21.77 -26.34 -16.48
CA SER A 154 21.29 -26.87 -17.76
C SER A 154 21.80 -28.29 -17.98
N VAL A 155 20.87 -29.23 -18.21
CA VAL A 155 21.14 -30.66 -18.24
C VAL A 155 20.66 -31.30 -19.55
N PRO A 156 21.52 -31.40 -20.57
CA PRO A 156 21.24 -32.22 -21.74
C PRO A 156 21.23 -33.72 -21.39
N VAL A 157 20.11 -34.39 -21.67
CA VAL A 157 19.90 -35.83 -21.47
C VAL A 157 19.76 -36.50 -22.83
N HIS A 158 20.57 -37.53 -23.08
CA HIS A 158 20.54 -38.28 -24.34
C HIS A 158 19.53 -39.42 -24.30
N ASP A 159 18.51 -39.34 -25.14
CA ASP A 159 17.51 -40.38 -25.31
C ASP A 159 17.75 -41.10 -26.66
N SER A 160 18.19 -42.36 -26.60
CA SER A 160 18.53 -43.15 -27.79
C SER A 160 17.33 -43.82 -28.45
N ASP A 161 16.27 -44.08 -27.67
CA ASP A 161 15.24 -45.07 -28.03
C ASP A 161 13.95 -44.40 -28.54
N ARG A 162 13.85 -43.07 -28.45
CA ARG A 162 12.67 -42.30 -28.87
C ARG A 162 12.94 -41.37 -30.04
N ALA A 163 11.99 -41.37 -30.99
CA ALA A 163 11.91 -40.40 -32.08
C ALA A 163 10.99 -39.20 -31.75
N SER A 164 10.30 -39.23 -30.61
CA SER A 164 9.32 -38.23 -30.18
C SER A 164 9.40 -37.94 -28.68
N PHE A 165 8.85 -36.79 -28.28
CA PHE A 165 8.73 -36.38 -26.88
C PHE A 165 7.89 -37.37 -26.05
N SER A 166 8.27 -37.54 -24.78
CA SER A 166 7.49 -38.24 -23.75
C SER A 166 7.37 -37.32 -22.55
N ASP A 167 6.24 -37.38 -21.86
CA ASP A 167 5.95 -36.54 -20.69
C ASP A 167 6.64 -37.01 -19.39
N ALA A 168 7.18 -38.23 -19.33
CA ALA A 168 7.90 -38.74 -18.15
C ALA A 168 9.29 -38.06 -18.00
N ARG A 169 9.52 -37.41 -16.85
CA ARG A 169 10.66 -36.50 -16.63
C ARG A 169 11.61 -36.90 -15.50
N VAL A 170 12.83 -36.34 -15.51
CA VAL A 170 13.81 -36.44 -14.41
C VAL A 170 13.45 -35.61 -13.15
N PRO A 171 12.74 -34.46 -13.20
CA PRO A 171 12.40 -33.66 -12.03
C PRO A 171 11.38 -34.28 -11.07
N GLU A 172 10.87 -35.50 -11.23
CA GLU A 172 10.00 -36.09 -10.20
C GLU A 172 10.76 -36.42 -8.89
N GLY A 173 12.10 -36.52 -8.94
CA GLY A 173 12.94 -36.85 -7.78
C GLY A 173 13.85 -35.74 -7.26
N LEU A 174 13.84 -34.53 -7.84
CA LEU A 174 14.66 -33.42 -7.32
C LEU A 174 14.06 -32.87 -6.01
N PRO A 175 14.89 -32.35 -5.09
CA PRO A 175 14.41 -31.52 -3.99
C PRO A 175 13.57 -30.33 -4.50
N PRO A 176 12.49 -29.93 -3.81
CA PRO A 176 11.61 -28.85 -4.25
C PRO A 176 12.36 -27.55 -4.57
N GLY A 177 13.35 -27.18 -3.77
CA GLY A 177 14.14 -25.95 -3.94
C GLY A 177 14.98 -25.88 -5.23
N LEU A 178 15.15 -27.01 -5.94
CA LEU A 178 15.88 -27.10 -7.21
C LEU A 178 14.98 -27.07 -8.45
N MET A 179 13.65 -27.23 -8.31
CA MET A 179 12.72 -27.33 -9.44
C MET A 179 12.71 -26.08 -10.34
N GLY A 180 13.01 -24.90 -9.81
CA GLY A 180 13.07 -23.63 -10.56
C GLY A 180 14.48 -23.23 -10.97
N ARG A 181 15.44 -24.16 -10.91
CA ARG A 181 16.83 -23.94 -11.30
C ARG A 181 17.29 -24.89 -12.39
N VAL A 182 16.70 -26.09 -12.50
CA VAL A 182 17.19 -27.14 -13.39
C VAL A 182 16.41 -27.13 -14.71
N LEU A 183 17.11 -27.01 -15.83
CA LEU A 183 16.57 -27.09 -17.18
C LEU A 183 17.00 -28.40 -17.83
N GLU A 184 16.05 -29.32 -18.03
CA GLU A 184 16.30 -30.56 -18.78
C GLU A 184 16.19 -30.28 -20.28
N TYR A 185 17.19 -30.68 -21.06
CA TYR A 185 17.17 -30.62 -22.53
C TYR A 185 17.25 -32.02 -23.13
N ARG A 186 16.29 -32.41 -23.97
CA ARG A 186 16.28 -33.73 -24.61
C ARG A 186 17.10 -33.71 -25.90
N VAL A 187 18.13 -34.55 -25.92
CA VAL A 187 19.01 -34.76 -27.09
C VAL A 187 18.67 -36.11 -27.72
N PHE A 188 18.07 -36.09 -28.90
CA PHE A 188 17.77 -37.32 -29.64
C PHE A 188 19.00 -37.88 -30.35
N GLY A 189 18.97 -39.17 -30.68
CA GLY A 189 20.12 -39.92 -31.24
C GLY A 189 20.88 -39.20 -32.38
N ALA A 190 20.17 -38.62 -33.34
CA ALA A 190 20.77 -37.89 -34.46
C ALA A 190 21.46 -36.57 -34.04
N GLN A 191 21.02 -35.96 -32.94
CA GLN A 191 21.54 -34.68 -32.43
C GLN A 191 22.79 -34.83 -31.58
N ARG A 192 23.07 -36.02 -31.01
CA ARG A 192 24.21 -36.25 -30.11
C ARG A 192 25.57 -35.86 -30.74
N ARG A 193 25.81 -36.25 -31.99
CA ARG A 193 27.06 -35.95 -32.70
C ARG A 193 27.25 -34.43 -32.89
N PRO A 194 26.26 -33.68 -33.40
CA PRO A 194 26.30 -32.21 -33.38
C PRO A 194 26.51 -31.58 -31.99
N VAL A 195 25.78 -32.01 -30.95
CA VAL A 195 25.97 -31.48 -29.57
C VAL A 195 27.41 -31.66 -29.13
N ASN A 196 27.94 -32.88 -29.22
CA ASN A 196 29.29 -33.19 -28.76
C ASN A 196 30.38 -32.45 -29.54
N ARG A 197 30.15 -32.06 -30.80
CA ARG A 197 31.10 -31.19 -31.53
C ARG A 197 31.17 -29.79 -30.93
N LEU A 198 30.04 -29.27 -30.44
CA LEU A 198 29.98 -27.94 -29.83
C LEU A 198 30.53 -27.93 -28.39
N LEU A 199 30.42 -29.04 -27.67
CA LEU A 199 30.95 -29.18 -26.31
C LEU A 199 32.47 -29.38 -26.25
N GLN A 200 33.15 -29.61 -27.38
CA GLN A 200 34.60 -29.84 -27.42
C GLN A 200 35.42 -28.75 -26.72
N SER A 201 34.95 -27.49 -26.72
CA SER A 201 35.63 -26.37 -26.06
C SER A 201 35.45 -26.33 -24.54
N THR A 202 34.66 -27.24 -23.97
CA THR A 202 34.34 -27.28 -22.54
C THR A 202 34.93 -28.50 -21.84
N ASP A 203 35.67 -29.35 -22.57
CA ASP A 203 36.20 -30.65 -22.13
C ASP A 203 35.16 -31.68 -21.64
N VAL A 204 33.86 -31.35 -21.67
CA VAL A 204 32.78 -32.27 -21.33
C VAL A 204 32.18 -32.93 -22.57
N LYS A 205 31.73 -34.18 -22.43
CA LYS A 205 31.12 -34.97 -23.51
C LYS A 205 29.83 -35.63 -23.06
N LEU A 206 28.74 -35.49 -23.83
CA LEU A 206 27.48 -36.17 -23.60
C LEU A 206 27.61 -37.67 -23.91
N PRO A 207 27.53 -38.56 -22.91
CA PRO A 207 27.59 -40.01 -23.11
C PRO A 207 26.38 -40.55 -23.87
N ALA A 208 26.47 -41.78 -24.36
CA ALA A 208 25.30 -42.48 -24.92
C ALA A 208 24.38 -42.89 -23.76
N ARG A 209 23.07 -42.69 -23.92
CA ARG A 209 21.99 -42.92 -22.92
C ARG A 209 22.09 -42.12 -21.61
N GLY A 210 23.17 -41.37 -21.40
CA GLY A 210 23.39 -40.59 -20.19
C GLY A 210 23.12 -39.09 -20.35
N ALA A 211 23.65 -38.29 -19.43
CA ALA A 211 23.42 -36.85 -19.36
C ALA A 211 24.72 -36.09 -19.10
N VAL A 212 24.68 -34.78 -19.32
CA VAL A 212 25.77 -33.88 -18.99
C VAL A 212 25.21 -32.64 -18.29
N ILE A 213 25.91 -32.13 -17.28
CA ILE A 213 25.65 -30.82 -16.68
C ILE A 213 26.53 -29.81 -17.42
N LEU A 214 25.91 -28.78 -18.02
CA LEU A 214 26.67 -27.75 -18.72
C LEU A 214 27.30 -26.78 -17.72
N PRO A 215 28.61 -26.50 -17.83
CA PRO A 215 29.26 -25.53 -16.96
C PRO A 215 28.69 -24.13 -17.22
N SER A 216 28.34 -23.44 -16.14
CA SER A 216 27.87 -22.06 -16.18
C SER A 216 28.99 -21.09 -16.59
N ARG A 217 28.61 -19.88 -17.03
CA ARG A 217 29.52 -18.77 -17.34
C ARG A 217 29.14 -17.55 -16.50
N PRO A 218 30.04 -17.05 -15.63
CA PRO A 218 31.36 -17.59 -15.32
C PRO A 218 31.30 -18.99 -14.68
N PRO A 219 32.37 -19.81 -14.80
CA PRO A 219 32.38 -21.17 -14.26
C PRO A 219 32.27 -21.15 -12.74
N ARG A 220 31.60 -22.17 -12.20
CA ARG A 220 31.70 -22.51 -10.77
C ARG A 220 33.13 -22.99 -10.50
N SER A 221 33.54 -23.00 -9.22
CA SER A 221 34.87 -23.46 -8.78
C SER A 221 35.38 -24.64 -9.60
N ALA A 222 36.69 -24.74 -9.89
CA ALA A 222 37.30 -25.73 -10.79
C ALA A 222 36.67 -27.14 -10.74
N THR A 223 35.57 -27.32 -11.48
CA THR A 223 34.80 -28.56 -11.51
C THR A 223 35.48 -29.51 -12.48
N ASP A 224 35.77 -30.73 -12.03
CA ASP A 224 36.33 -31.78 -12.89
C ASP A 224 35.31 -32.16 -13.97
N ALA A 225 35.71 -32.11 -15.24
CA ALA A 225 34.86 -32.40 -16.39
C ALA A 225 34.25 -33.82 -16.33
N ASP A 226 34.92 -34.77 -15.69
CA ASP A 226 34.43 -36.14 -15.52
C ASP A 226 33.26 -36.22 -14.52
N THR A 227 33.14 -35.26 -13.60
CA THR A 227 32.03 -35.21 -12.62
C THR A 227 30.74 -34.62 -13.18
N LEU A 228 30.82 -33.93 -14.33
CA LEU A 228 29.69 -33.31 -15.03
C LEU A 228 28.99 -34.28 -15.99
N ALA A 229 29.60 -35.42 -16.34
CA ALA A 229 29.05 -36.40 -17.26
C ALA A 229 28.55 -37.65 -16.53
N VAL A 230 27.26 -37.93 -16.61
CA VAL A 230 26.62 -39.08 -15.95
C VAL A 230 26.28 -40.14 -16.99
N LYS A 231 26.82 -41.35 -16.83
CA LYS A 231 26.54 -42.52 -17.68
C LYS A 231 25.45 -43.38 -17.05
N GLY A 232 24.67 -44.07 -17.86
CA GLY A 232 23.60 -44.97 -17.39
C GLY A 232 22.33 -44.81 -18.20
N ASP A 233 21.28 -45.58 -17.89
CA ASP A 233 19.94 -45.37 -18.43
C ASP A 233 19.12 -44.49 -17.50
N LEU A 234 19.33 -43.18 -17.63
CA LEU A 234 18.77 -42.17 -16.72
C LEU A 234 17.25 -41.97 -16.87
N THR A 235 16.64 -42.63 -17.86
CA THR A 235 15.18 -42.63 -18.02
C THR A 235 14.50 -43.65 -17.11
N HIS A 236 15.21 -44.69 -16.69
CA HIS A 236 14.72 -45.73 -15.79
C HIS A 236 15.33 -45.62 -14.38
N ASP A 237 16.57 -45.14 -14.27
CA ASP A 237 17.26 -44.90 -13.00
C ASP A 237 17.85 -43.48 -12.97
N PRO A 238 17.08 -42.46 -12.55
CA PRO A 238 17.53 -41.08 -12.53
C PRO A 238 18.44 -40.75 -11.34
N ALA A 239 18.59 -41.63 -10.35
CA ALA A 239 19.29 -41.33 -9.09
C ALA A 239 20.72 -40.81 -9.27
N PRO A 240 21.56 -41.37 -10.18
CA PRO A 240 22.91 -40.84 -10.41
C PRO A 240 22.92 -39.41 -10.95
N LEU A 241 21.90 -39.03 -11.73
CA LEU A 241 21.77 -37.68 -12.27
C LEU A 241 21.29 -36.70 -11.19
N LEU A 242 20.34 -37.10 -10.37
CA LEU A 242 19.83 -36.29 -9.26
C LEU A 242 20.96 -35.95 -8.27
N ASP A 243 21.79 -36.94 -7.90
CA ASP A 243 22.94 -36.74 -7.02
C ASP A 243 23.98 -35.78 -7.64
N ALA A 244 24.27 -35.92 -8.94
CA ALA A 244 25.17 -35.02 -9.65
C ALA A 244 24.64 -33.57 -9.68
N VAL A 245 23.33 -33.38 -9.89
CA VAL A 245 22.71 -32.06 -9.90
C VAL A 245 22.72 -31.42 -8.52
N VAL A 246 22.38 -32.16 -7.46
CA VAL A 246 22.42 -31.66 -6.06
C VAL A 246 23.85 -31.26 -5.67
N ARG A 247 24.84 -32.07 -6.04
CA ARG A 247 26.25 -31.76 -5.81
C ARG A 247 26.67 -30.47 -6.51
N TYR A 248 26.36 -30.32 -7.80
CA TYR A 248 26.67 -29.12 -8.57
C TYR A 248 25.91 -27.87 -8.08
N ALA A 249 24.67 -28.05 -7.60
CA ALA A 249 23.88 -26.97 -7.01
C ALA A 249 24.44 -26.50 -5.67
N SER A 250 25.13 -27.37 -4.93
CA SER A 250 25.74 -27.05 -3.65
C SER A 250 27.11 -26.36 -3.78
N GLU A 251 27.65 -26.25 -5.00
CA GLU A 251 28.85 -25.46 -5.25
C GLU A 251 28.58 -23.95 -5.09
N PRO A 252 29.59 -23.17 -4.68
CA PRO A 252 29.44 -21.72 -4.53
C PRO A 252 29.03 -21.03 -5.85
N TRP A 253 27.89 -20.31 -5.86
CA TRP A 253 27.33 -19.70 -7.07
C TRP A 253 27.98 -18.34 -7.39
N PRO A 254 28.44 -18.11 -8.64
CA PRO A 254 29.07 -16.84 -8.99
C PRO A 254 28.07 -15.67 -9.03
N LEU A 255 28.48 -14.51 -8.51
CA LEU A 255 27.71 -13.25 -8.54
C LEU A 255 28.04 -12.44 -9.79
N VAL A 256 27.00 -11.96 -10.48
CA VAL A 256 27.13 -11.06 -11.65
C VAL A 256 27.31 -9.59 -11.21
N ASN A 257 26.85 -9.21 -10.01
CA ASN A 257 27.08 -7.88 -9.42
C ASN A 257 27.02 -7.91 -7.87
N PRO A 258 28.16 -8.08 -7.17
CA PRO A 258 28.19 -8.36 -5.73
C PRO A 258 27.81 -7.16 -4.86
N GLU A 259 28.25 -5.95 -5.24
CA GLU A 259 28.01 -4.74 -4.48
C GLU A 259 26.54 -4.31 -4.54
N GLU A 260 25.95 -4.39 -5.73
CA GLU A 260 24.54 -4.10 -5.94
C GLU A 260 23.65 -5.05 -5.13
N GLN A 261 23.98 -6.34 -5.10
CA GLN A 261 23.23 -7.33 -4.33
C GLN A 261 23.35 -7.12 -2.82
N ARG A 262 24.55 -6.78 -2.31
CA ARG A 262 24.77 -6.49 -0.89
C ARG A 262 24.02 -5.23 -0.45
N LEU A 263 24.13 -4.14 -1.20
CA LEU A 263 23.44 -2.88 -0.91
C LEU A 263 21.92 -3.07 -0.93
N ARG A 264 21.41 -3.86 -1.89
CA ARG A 264 19.99 -4.23 -1.96
C ARG A 264 19.53 -5.01 -0.73
N MET A 265 20.38 -5.86 -0.15
CA MET A 265 20.05 -6.67 1.03
C MET A 265 20.11 -5.86 2.34
N GLU A 266 21.10 -4.98 2.47
CA GLU A 266 21.24 -4.10 3.64
C GLU A 266 20.07 -3.10 3.74
N ALA A 267 19.63 -2.56 2.60
CA ALA A 267 18.43 -1.74 2.51
C ALA A 267 17.16 -2.50 2.92
N LEU A 268 17.05 -3.77 2.53
CA LEU A 268 15.90 -4.63 2.87
C LEU A 268 15.80 -4.89 4.38
N THR A 269 16.93 -5.16 5.03
CA THR A 269 17.00 -5.44 6.47
C THR A 269 16.69 -4.19 7.29
N THR A 270 17.30 -3.06 6.93
CA THR A 270 17.08 -1.77 7.59
C THR A 270 15.61 -1.35 7.53
N ARG A 271 15.02 -1.42 6.33
CA ARG A 271 13.63 -1.01 6.12
C ARG A 271 12.63 -1.85 6.92
N HIS A 272 12.80 -3.17 6.94
CA HIS A 272 11.91 -4.05 7.69
C HIS A 272 12.02 -3.80 9.21
N ALA A 273 13.23 -3.53 9.70
CA ALA A 273 13.46 -3.17 11.11
C ALA A 273 12.78 -1.83 11.48
N GLU A 274 12.90 -0.81 10.63
CA GLU A 274 12.26 0.50 10.82
C GLU A 274 10.73 0.40 10.83
N GLU A 275 10.15 -0.33 9.88
CA GLU A 275 8.69 -0.47 9.78
C GLU A 275 8.10 -1.35 10.88
N GLN A 276 8.83 -2.31 11.46
CA GLN A 276 8.39 -3.05 12.66
C GLN A 276 8.51 -2.23 13.95
N ALA A 277 9.50 -1.32 14.02
CA ALA A 277 9.60 -0.38 15.13
C ALA A 277 8.43 0.60 15.12
N LEU A 278 7.91 0.97 13.95
CA LEU A 278 6.89 2.00 13.79
C LEU A 278 5.56 1.68 14.53
N PRO A 279 4.90 0.51 14.39
CA PRO A 279 3.75 0.13 15.20
C PRO A 279 4.02 0.10 16.70
N ARG A 280 5.21 -0.34 17.12
CA ARG A 280 5.58 -0.45 18.54
C ARG A 280 5.81 0.92 19.18
N THR A 281 6.53 1.79 18.49
CA THR A 281 6.85 3.14 18.97
C THR A 281 5.64 4.07 18.90
N PHE A 282 4.85 4.00 17.83
CA PHE A 282 3.70 4.90 17.63
C PHE A 282 2.39 4.36 18.17
N GLY A 283 2.25 3.04 18.39
CA GLY A 283 1.03 2.44 18.94
C GLY A 283 0.64 3.04 20.30
N GLY A 284 1.58 3.08 21.24
CA GLY A 284 1.36 3.73 22.54
C GLY A 284 1.08 5.23 22.42
N ALA A 285 1.83 5.93 21.56
CA ALA A 285 1.62 7.35 21.31
C ALA A 285 0.23 7.66 20.73
N VAL A 286 -0.32 6.79 19.89
CA VAL A 286 -1.68 6.94 19.35
C VAL A 286 -2.75 6.69 20.40
N GLU A 287 -2.55 5.72 21.29
CA GLU A 287 -3.47 5.50 22.41
C GLU A 287 -3.50 6.71 23.36
N ASP A 288 -2.34 7.30 23.64
CA ASP A 288 -2.22 8.49 24.47
C ASP A 288 -2.84 9.72 23.78
N ALA A 289 -2.57 9.94 22.50
CA ALA A 289 -3.19 11.03 21.72
C ALA A 289 -4.71 10.88 21.60
N LEU A 290 -5.23 9.65 21.47
CA LEU A 290 -6.67 9.38 21.49
C LEU A 290 -7.28 9.76 22.84
N ARG A 291 -6.62 9.41 23.94
CA ARG A 291 -7.05 9.77 25.30
C ARG A 291 -7.06 11.29 25.47
N ALA A 292 -5.97 11.96 25.11
CA ALA A 292 -5.85 13.41 25.17
C ALA A 292 -6.91 14.12 24.32
N THR A 293 -7.22 13.61 23.13
CA THR A 293 -8.31 14.13 22.28
C THR A 293 -9.67 14.02 22.97
N ARG A 294 -10.00 12.87 23.58
CA ARG A 294 -11.27 12.69 24.31
C ARG A 294 -11.38 13.61 25.53
N GLU A 295 -10.27 13.81 26.24
CA GLU A 295 -10.22 14.77 27.34
C GLU A 295 -10.42 16.20 26.84
N ALA A 296 -9.78 16.58 25.73
CA ALA A 296 -9.96 17.90 25.12
C ALA A 296 -11.41 18.12 24.66
N GLU A 297 -12.07 17.12 24.07
CA GLU A 297 -13.50 17.19 23.74
C GLU A 297 -14.37 17.40 24.99
N THR A 298 -14.03 16.74 26.09
CA THR A 298 -14.75 16.89 27.36
C THR A 298 -14.56 18.30 27.94
N ARG A 299 -13.34 18.84 27.91
CA ARG A 299 -13.03 20.21 28.32
C ARG A 299 -13.75 21.24 27.47
N GLU A 300 -13.80 21.05 26.15
CA GLU A 300 -14.48 21.96 25.21
C GLU A 300 -16.00 22.00 25.44
N ARG A 301 -16.62 20.85 25.70
CA ARG A 301 -18.04 20.77 26.08
C ARG A 301 -18.31 21.51 27.40
N ALA A 302 -17.50 21.24 28.43
CA ALA A 302 -17.65 21.88 29.73
C ALA A 302 -17.50 23.40 29.64
N ALA A 303 -16.47 23.89 28.95
CA ALA A 303 -16.25 25.33 28.76
C ALA A 303 -17.38 25.99 27.94
N THR A 304 -17.89 25.30 26.92
CA THR A 304 -19.03 25.78 26.12
C THR A 304 -20.32 25.87 26.95
N ASP A 305 -20.56 24.88 27.82
CA ASP A 305 -21.73 24.86 28.70
C ASP A 305 -21.65 25.97 29.76
N GLU A 306 -20.47 26.20 30.35
CA GLU A 306 -20.24 27.30 31.29
C GLU A 306 -20.41 28.66 30.60
N LEU A 307 -19.83 28.85 29.42
CA LEU A 307 -20.02 30.07 28.63
C LEU A 307 -21.50 30.32 28.34
N ARG A 308 -22.27 29.27 28.00
CA ARG A 308 -23.71 29.38 27.77
C ARG A 308 -24.44 29.82 29.04
N TYR A 309 -24.10 29.23 30.18
CA TYR A 309 -24.68 29.57 31.47
C TYR A 309 -24.40 31.04 31.85
N VAL A 310 -23.14 31.46 31.77
CA VAL A 310 -22.72 32.83 32.10
C VAL A 310 -23.35 33.86 31.16
N ARG A 311 -23.47 33.56 29.86
CA ARG A 311 -24.19 34.43 28.90
C ARG A 311 -25.66 34.60 29.26
N ALA A 312 -26.35 33.51 29.59
CA ALA A 312 -27.75 33.58 29.98
C ALA A 312 -27.94 34.42 31.25
N ARG A 313 -27.05 34.24 32.23
CA ARG A 313 -27.03 35.04 33.47
C ARG A 313 -26.76 36.52 33.19
N PHE A 314 -25.80 36.84 32.32
CA PHE A 314 -25.49 38.21 31.91
C PHE A 314 -26.71 38.89 31.27
N ALA A 315 -27.39 38.22 30.33
CA ALA A 315 -28.58 38.75 29.66
C ALA A 315 -29.76 39.01 30.63
N ALA A 316 -29.98 38.10 31.58
CA ALA A 316 -31.02 38.26 32.61
C ALA A 316 -30.76 39.45 33.54
N LEU A 317 -29.49 39.70 33.89
CA LEU A 317 -29.12 40.87 34.70
C LEU A 317 -29.18 42.18 33.90
N ALA A 318 -28.78 42.15 32.63
CA ALA A 318 -28.79 43.33 31.78
C ALA A 318 -30.21 43.86 31.54
N THR A 319 -31.20 42.97 31.48
CA THR A 319 -32.63 43.33 31.29
C THR A 319 -33.29 43.87 32.56
N THR A 320 -32.76 43.57 33.75
CA THR A 320 -33.32 43.99 35.04
C THR A 320 -32.69 45.28 35.61
N ALA A 321 -31.68 45.82 34.93
CA ALA A 321 -30.85 46.95 35.35
C ALA A 321 -31.61 48.28 35.50
N ARG A 322 -32.08 48.61 36.71
CA ARG A 322 -32.66 49.93 37.06
C ARG A 322 -32.08 50.61 38.31
N SER A 323 -31.03 50.06 38.96
CA SER A 323 -30.44 50.64 40.19
C SER A 323 -28.91 50.48 40.30
N GLY A 324 -28.27 51.31 41.13
CA GLY A 324 -26.80 51.35 41.29
C GLY A 324 -26.17 50.07 41.90
N ALA A 325 -26.87 49.36 42.78
CA ALA A 325 -26.40 48.07 43.33
C ALA A 325 -26.33 46.96 42.24
N LEU A 326 -27.11 47.11 41.16
CA LEU A 326 -27.12 46.19 40.03
C LEU A 326 -25.94 46.43 39.06
N ALA A 327 -25.31 47.60 39.10
CA ALA A 327 -24.13 47.91 38.28
C ALA A 327 -22.90 47.09 38.71
N ALA A 328 -22.67 46.91 40.01
CA ALA A 328 -21.57 46.08 40.52
C ALA A 328 -21.76 44.59 40.20
N ALA A 329 -23.01 44.11 40.27
CA ALA A 329 -23.37 42.74 39.88
C ALA A 329 -23.18 42.51 38.36
N LEU A 330 -23.59 43.47 37.52
CA LEU A 330 -23.35 43.44 36.08
C LEU A 330 -21.86 43.41 35.74
N HIS A 331 -21.05 44.26 36.38
CA HIS A 331 -19.60 44.28 36.15
C HIS A 331 -18.93 42.95 36.53
N THR A 332 -19.35 42.33 37.64
CA THR A 332 -18.85 41.02 38.07
C THR A 332 -19.19 39.93 37.04
N VAL A 333 -20.44 39.88 36.58
CA VAL A 333 -20.85 38.89 35.58
C VAL A 333 -20.23 39.16 34.20
N ALA A 334 -19.98 40.44 33.84
CA ALA A 334 -19.25 40.80 32.63
C ALA A 334 -17.81 40.26 32.64
N ARG A 335 -17.09 40.37 33.76
CA ARG A 335 -15.76 39.78 33.91
C ARG A 335 -15.80 38.25 33.83
N GLY A 336 -16.80 37.64 34.48
CA GLY A 336 -17.03 36.19 34.38
C GLY A 336 -17.28 35.75 32.93
N LEU A 337 -18.04 36.52 32.16
CA LEU A 337 -18.31 36.25 30.75
C LEU A 337 -17.02 36.29 29.92
N GLN A 338 -16.17 37.30 30.12
CA GLN A 338 -14.89 37.39 29.42
C GLN A 338 -13.91 36.26 29.79
N ALA A 339 -13.94 35.78 31.05
CA ALA A 339 -13.16 34.62 31.46
C ALA A 339 -13.67 33.35 30.76
N ALA A 340 -14.98 33.08 30.84
CA ALA A 340 -15.58 31.91 30.19
C ALA A 340 -15.40 31.92 28.66
N GLU A 341 -15.40 33.09 28.01
CA GLU A 341 -15.10 33.20 26.56
C GLU A 341 -13.65 32.79 26.24
N ARG A 342 -12.69 33.19 27.07
CA ARG A 342 -11.27 32.81 26.91
C ARG A 342 -11.06 31.32 27.17
N ASP A 343 -11.69 30.78 28.21
CA ASP A 343 -11.59 29.35 28.55
C ASP A 343 -12.18 28.47 27.44
N ALA A 344 -13.32 28.86 26.88
CA ALA A 344 -13.92 28.17 25.74
C ALA A 344 -13.04 28.22 24.49
N GLN A 345 -12.41 29.37 24.21
CA GLN A 345 -11.48 29.50 23.09
C GLN A 345 -10.23 28.62 23.29
N ALA A 346 -9.62 28.65 24.48
CA ALA A 346 -8.45 27.84 24.80
C ALA A 346 -8.75 26.34 24.71
N ALA A 347 -9.93 25.91 25.16
CA ALA A 347 -10.37 24.52 25.03
C ALA A 347 -10.56 24.11 23.56
N GLU A 348 -11.11 24.99 22.72
CA GLU A 348 -11.28 24.73 21.29
C GLU A 348 -9.93 24.66 20.54
N GLU A 349 -8.97 25.51 20.88
CA GLU A 349 -7.61 25.50 20.34
C GLU A 349 -6.84 24.23 20.74
N LEU A 350 -6.95 23.80 22.00
CA LEU A 350 -6.36 22.54 22.46
C LEU A 350 -6.95 21.35 21.70
N LEU A 351 -8.28 21.33 21.50
CA LEU A 351 -8.96 20.27 20.76
C LEU A 351 -8.52 20.21 19.29
N ASP A 352 -8.31 21.37 18.65
CA ASP A 352 -7.74 21.44 17.30
C ASP A 352 -6.34 20.83 17.25
N ALA A 353 -5.47 21.23 18.18
CA ALA A 353 -4.09 20.73 18.26
C ALA A 353 -4.05 19.20 18.45
N GLN A 354 -4.85 18.69 19.40
CA GLN A 354 -4.94 17.25 19.68
C GLN A 354 -5.49 16.46 18.49
N THR A 355 -6.47 17.01 17.75
CA THR A 355 -7.01 16.35 16.56
C THR A 355 -5.99 16.28 15.43
N VAL A 356 -5.20 17.34 15.23
CA VAL A 356 -4.11 17.36 14.23
C VAL A 356 -3.02 16.37 14.61
N GLU A 357 -2.59 16.36 15.87
CA GLU A 357 -1.59 15.41 16.39
C GLU A 357 -2.06 13.96 16.23
N PHE A 358 -3.29 13.66 16.65
CA PHE A 358 -3.88 12.32 16.49
C PHE A 358 -3.95 11.89 15.03
N SER A 359 -4.37 12.78 14.13
CA SER A 359 -4.40 12.50 12.68
C SER A 359 -3.00 12.28 12.12
N HIS A 360 -2.01 13.07 12.56
CA HIS A 360 -0.61 12.94 12.15
C HIS A 360 -0.01 11.60 12.59
N LEU A 361 -0.14 11.24 13.87
CA LEU A 361 0.38 9.96 14.38
C LEU A 361 -0.27 8.76 13.69
N ARG A 362 -1.59 8.83 13.42
CA ARG A 362 -2.29 7.79 12.63
C ARG A 362 -1.81 7.71 11.19
N SER A 363 -1.53 8.84 10.54
CA SER A 363 -0.99 8.85 9.18
C SER A 363 0.38 8.16 9.09
N ARG A 364 1.16 8.18 10.19
CA ARG A 364 2.45 7.49 10.27
C ARG A 364 2.33 5.99 10.54
N LEU A 365 1.28 5.56 11.23
CA LEU A 365 1.02 4.14 11.52
C LEU A 365 0.36 3.37 10.37
N ALA A 366 -0.35 4.07 9.48
CA ALA A 366 -0.96 3.42 8.34
C ALA A 366 0.12 2.91 7.36
N ALA A 367 -0.03 1.66 6.90
CA ALA A 367 0.68 1.13 5.72
C ALA A 367 0.60 2.16 4.56
N PRO A 368 1.51 2.13 3.56
CA PRO A 368 1.49 3.10 2.46
C PRO A 368 0.10 3.13 1.81
N ARG A 369 -0.70 4.14 2.18
CA ARG A 369 -2.01 4.37 1.59
C ARG A 369 -1.82 4.96 0.20
N PRO A 370 -2.75 4.69 -0.73
CA PRO A 370 -2.75 5.39 -2.01
C PRO A 370 -2.65 6.89 -1.79
N ALA A 371 -1.83 7.55 -2.63
CA ALA A 371 -1.38 8.93 -2.48
C ALA A 371 -2.54 9.96 -2.28
N SER A 372 -3.76 9.61 -2.68
CA SER A 372 -4.97 10.43 -2.53
C SER A 372 -5.32 10.77 -1.07
N ALA A 373 -4.94 9.94 -0.09
CA ALA A 373 -5.16 10.24 1.33
C ALA A 373 -4.05 11.11 1.95
N ARG A 374 -2.85 11.12 1.35
CA ARG A 374 -1.65 11.79 1.88
C ARG A 374 -1.53 13.25 1.42
N ALA A 375 -2.23 13.64 0.35
CA ALA A 375 -2.01 14.91 -0.35
C ALA A 375 -2.86 16.10 0.17
N LEU A 376 -4.09 15.89 0.66
CA LEU A 376 -5.05 16.98 0.93
C LEU A 376 -4.77 17.83 2.17
N THR A 377 -3.73 17.52 2.95
CA THR A 377 -3.43 18.23 4.22
C THR A 377 -2.17 19.09 4.17
N ALA A 378 -1.42 19.11 3.06
CA ALA A 378 -0.09 19.72 3.05
C ALA A 378 -0.11 21.26 2.87
N VAL A 379 -1.10 21.81 2.16
CA VAL A 379 -1.23 23.27 1.96
C VAL A 379 -2.64 23.69 2.35
N VAL A 380 -2.74 24.56 3.35
CA VAL A 380 -4.01 25.19 3.72
C VAL A 380 -4.26 26.35 2.76
N PRO A 381 -5.47 26.50 2.20
CA PRO A 381 -5.85 27.70 1.46
C PRO A 381 -5.65 28.99 2.26
N ASN A 382 -5.22 30.07 1.61
CA ASN A 382 -4.96 31.35 2.28
C ASN A 382 -6.21 32.24 2.37
N ASN A 383 -7.25 31.95 1.59
CA ASN A 383 -8.52 32.70 1.56
C ASN A 383 -9.69 31.79 1.10
N TRP A 384 -10.91 32.32 1.14
CA TRP A 384 -12.13 31.59 0.77
C TRP A 384 -12.21 31.24 -0.72
N GLU A 385 -11.66 32.08 -1.60
CA GLU A 385 -11.59 31.85 -3.04
C GLU A 385 -10.68 30.65 -3.36
N GLU A 386 -9.48 30.64 -2.78
CA GLU A 386 -8.52 29.55 -2.93
C GLU A 386 -9.08 28.25 -2.34
N LEU A 387 -9.76 28.31 -1.18
CA LEU A 387 -10.43 27.16 -0.59
C LEU A 387 -11.50 26.60 -1.53
N SER A 388 -12.31 27.47 -2.13
CA SER A 388 -13.36 27.06 -3.06
C SER A 388 -12.79 26.43 -4.33
N HIS A 389 -11.72 27.03 -4.87
CA HIS A 389 -11.03 26.53 -6.06
C HIS A 389 -10.39 25.15 -5.79
N GLN A 390 -9.57 25.03 -4.76
CA GLN A 390 -8.91 23.78 -4.39
C GLN A 390 -9.93 22.67 -4.08
N THR A 391 -11.00 22.98 -3.35
CA THR A 391 -12.05 21.99 -3.08
C THR A 391 -12.66 21.41 -4.35
N ARG A 392 -12.94 22.25 -5.36
CA ARG A 392 -13.53 21.79 -6.63
C ARG A 392 -12.55 20.96 -7.48
N HIS A 393 -11.25 21.18 -7.34
CA HIS A 393 -10.22 20.47 -8.09
C HIS A 393 -9.72 19.20 -7.40
N GLU A 394 -9.60 19.22 -6.08
CA GLU A 394 -8.92 18.17 -5.31
C GLU A 394 -9.89 17.23 -4.58
N CYS A 395 -11.10 17.70 -4.22
CA CYS A 395 -12.09 16.90 -3.51
C CYS A 395 -13.12 16.29 -4.47
N VAL A 396 -12.72 15.26 -5.22
CA VAL A 396 -13.54 14.61 -6.27
C VAL A 396 -14.86 14.01 -5.78
N HIS A 397 -15.00 13.74 -4.48
CA HIS A 397 -16.24 13.22 -3.90
C HIS A 397 -17.17 14.31 -3.35
N LEU A 398 -16.82 15.58 -3.52
CA LEU A 398 -17.59 16.72 -3.03
C LEU A 398 -18.16 17.56 -4.17
N VAL A 399 -19.35 18.10 -3.97
CA VAL A 399 -19.94 19.14 -4.81
C VAL A 399 -20.11 20.40 -3.98
N LEU A 400 -19.29 21.42 -4.26
CA LEU A 400 -19.31 22.68 -3.53
C LEU A 400 -20.13 23.74 -4.28
N ALA A 401 -21.21 24.21 -3.66
CA ALA A 401 -21.99 25.36 -4.14
C ALA A 401 -21.12 26.64 -4.22
N ASP A 402 -21.63 27.69 -4.88
CA ASP A 402 -20.98 28.99 -4.80
C ASP A 402 -21.16 29.59 -3.41
N ILE A 403 -20.05 29.76 -2.68
CA ILE A 403 -20.00 30.30 -1.32
C ILE A 403 -19.51 31.76 -1.29
N THR A 404 -19.31 32.40 -2.44
CA THR A 404 -18.72 33.74 -2.54
C THR A 404 -19.53 34.78 -1.75
N GLU A 405 -20.86 34.75 -1.91
CA GLU A 405 -21.79 35.63 -1.20
C GLU A 405 -21.86 35.29 0.30
N THR A 406 -22.00 34.01 0.64
CA THR A 406 -22.26 33.55 2.01
C THR A 406 -21.04 33.70 2.94
N THR A 407 -19.83 33.71 2.37
CA THR A 407 -18.59 33.95 3.11
C THR A 407 -18.23 35.43 3.25
N ARG A 408 -18.91 36.35 2.57
CA ARG A 408 -18.58 37.80 2.60
C ARG A 408 -18.52 38.36 4.01
N ALA A 409 -19.47 38.00 4.87
CA ALA A 409 -19.54 38.46 6.25
C ALA A 409 -18.48 37.84 7.18
N LEU A 410 -17.71 36.86 6.70
CA LEU A 410 -16.59 36.25 7.44
C LEU A 410 -15.25 36.95 7.15
N ARG A 411 -15.16 37.72 6.07
CA ARG A 411 -13.94 38.34 5.59
C ARG A 411 -13.46 39.48 6.51
N GLY A 412 -12.16 39.56 6.74
CA GLY A 412 -11.54 40.56 7.60
C GLY A 412 -11.76 40.32 9.10
N HIS A 413 -12.42 39.22 9.48
CA HIS A 413 -12.58 38.88 10.89
C HIS A 413 -11.25 38.36 11.47
N PRO A 414 -10.88 38.69 12.74
CA PRO A 414 -9.62 38.23 13.34
C PRO A 414 -9.42 36.70 13.34
N LEU A 415 -10.51 35.94 13.32
CA LEU A 415 -10.52 34.46 13.28
C LEU A 415 -10.67 33.88 11.87
N GLU A 416 -10.67 34.69 10.82
CA GLU A 416 -10.90 34.23 9.44
C GLU A 416 -9.97 33.07 9.05
N GLN A 417 -8.67 33.20 9.29
CA GLN A 417 -7.68 32.15 8.98
C GLN A 417 -7.89 30.86 9.78
N VAL A 418 -8.39 30.97 11.02
CA VAL A 418 -8.77 29.79 11.82
C VAL A 418 -9.96 29.09 11.16
N TRP A 419 -10.96 29.85 10.72
CA TRP A 419 -12.14 29.28 10.06
C TRP A 419 -11.82 28.67 8.70
N ILE A 420 -10.92 29.26 7.92
CA ILE A 420 -10.45 28.67 6.66
C ILE A 420 -9.77 27.33 6.92
N ARG A 421 -8.83 27.25 7.88
CA ARG A 421 -8.18 25.99 8.29
C ARG A 421 -9.18 24.91 8.69
N ARG A 422 -10.13 25.25 9.57
CA ARG A 422 -11.17 24.31 10.04
C ARG A 422 -12.10 23.86 8.91
N THR A 423 -12.43 24.77 8.00
CA THR A 423 -13.26 24.46 6.82
C THR A 423 -12.52 23.52 5.89
N TRP A 424 -11.25 23.78 5.60
CA TRP A 424 -10.42 22.91 4.77
C TRP A 424 -10.30 21.51 5.39
N GLN A 425 -9.96 21.40 6.68
CA GLN A 425 -9.93 20.13 7.40
C GLN A 425 -11.28 19.38 7.33
N THR A 426 -12.40 20.10 7.45
CA THR A 426 -13.74 19.53 7.33
C THR A 426 -13.99 18.96 5.93
N LEU A 427 -13.67 19.72 4.89
CA LEU A 427 -13.84 19.30 3.50
C LEU A 427 -12.97 18.08 3.18
N SER A 428 -11.69 18.10 3.57
CA SER A 428 -10.80 16.93 3.41
C SER A 428 -11.34 15.69 4.14
N THR A 429 -11.92 15.87 5.34
CA THR A 429 -12.57 14.81 6.10
C THR A 429 -13.80 14.24 5.38
N LEU A 430 -14.65 15.10 4.83
CA LEU A 430 -15.83 14.68 4.07
C LEU A 430 -15.44 13.94 2.79
N ASN A 431 -14.40 14.40 2.09
CA ASN A 431 -13.91 13.73 0.88
C ASN A 431 -13.36 12.33 1.21
N SER A 432 -12.55 12.20 2.26
CA SER A 432 -12.03 10.90 2.70
C SER A 432 -13.14 9.98 3.23
N TYR A 433 -14.16 10.53 3.89
CA TYR A 433 -15.35 9.77 4.30
C TYR A 433 -16.08 9.17 3.10
N ALA A 434 -16.38 9.99 2.08
CA ALA A 434 -17.07 9.54 0.89
C ALA A 434 -16.26 8.47 0.12
N ALA A 435 -14.94 8.65 0.00
CA ALA A 435 -14.04 7.66 -0.58
C ALA A 435 -14.07 6.34 0.21
N ALA A 436 -13.95 6.40 1.53
CA ALA A 436 -13.95 5.23 2.41
C ALA A 436 -15.30 4.49 2.36
N LYS A 437 -16.42 5.21 2.37
CA LYS A 437 -17.75 4.61 2.28
C LYS A 437 -17.98 3.93 0.92
N THR A 438 -17.43 4.50 -0.15
CA THR A 438 -17.45 3.87 -1.48
C THR A 438 -16.64 2.57 -1.48
N ALA A 439 -15.46 2.57 -0.86
CA ALA A 439 -14.58 1.40 -0.83
C ALA A 439 -15.08 0.27 0.09
N HIS A 440 -15.66 0.61 1.24
CA HIS A 440 -16.02 -0.36 2.28
C HIS A 440 -17.52 -0.62 2.45
N GLY A 441 -18.35 0.20 1.80
CA GLY A 441 -19.80 0.06 1.84
C GLY A 441 -20.48 0.67 3.08
N PRO A 442 -21.81 0.86 3.00
CA PRO A 442 -22.60 1.51 4.04
C PRO A 442 -22.81 0.65 5.29
N GLN A 443 -22.54 -0.66 5.25
CA GLN A 443 -22.63 -1.52 6.44
C GLN A 443 -21.56 -1.15 7.46
N LEU A 444 -20.35 -0.82 6.99
CA LEU A 444 -19.24 -0.39 7.85
C LEU A 444 -19.31 1.11 8.14
N LEU A 445 -19.65 1.91 7.13
CA LEU A 445 -19.65 3.38 7.19
C LEU A 445 -21.03 3.97 6.88
N PRO A 446 -22.05 3.74 7.73
CA PRO A 446 -23.43 4.14 7.45
C PRO A 446 -23.63 5.66 7.38
N HIS A 447 -22.87 6.43 8.16
CA HIS A 447 -22.98 7.90 8.25
C HIS A 447 -21.64 8.52 8.68
N LEU A 448 -21.45 9.83 8.49
CA LEU A 448 -20.22 10.55 8.83
C LEU A 448 -19.75 10.32 10.29
N ALA A 449 -20.68 10.27 11.25
CA ALA A 449 -20.33 10.03 12.64
C ALA A 449 -19.67 8.65 12.89
N ALA A 450 -19.91 7.65 12.02
CA ALA A 450 -19.24 6.35 12.09
C ALA A 450 -17.79 6.49 11.63
N TYR A 451 -17.57 7.22 10.54
CA TYR A 451 -16.23 7.52 10.02
C TYR A 451 -15.37 8.30 11.02
N LEU A 452 -15.93 9.30 11.72
CA LEU A 452 -15.19 10.06 12.73
C LEU A 452 -14.72 9.21 13.92
N ARG A 453 -15.32 8.02 14.13
CA ARG A 453 -14.91 7.04 15.15
C ARG A 453 -14.17 5.84 14.57
N TRP A 454 -13.99 5.81 13.25
CA TRP A 454 -13.43 4.66 12.55
C TRP A 454 -11.90 4.62 12.72
N PRO A 455 -11.32 3.47 13.12
CA PRO A 455 -9.87 3.31 13.31
C PRO A 455 -9.01 3.55 12.07
N ASP A 456 -9.60 3.55 10.87
CA ASP A 456 -8.88 3.77 9.61
C ASP A 456 -9.18 5.11 8.91
N ALA A 457 -9.99 5.99 9.53
CA ALA A 457 -10.18 7.36 9.05
C ALA A 457 -8.84 8.07 8.76
N ALA A 458 -8.69 8.58 7.54
CA ALA A 458 -7.47 9.22 7.06
C ALA A 458 -7.32 10.66 7.55
N THR A 459 -8.44 11.36 7.66
CA THR A 459 -8.57 12.76 8.05
C THR A 459 -9.73 12.87 9.02
N LEU A 460 -9.61 13.77 10.01
CA LEU A 460 -10.60 13.95 11.06
C LEU A 460 -10.77 15.43 11.40
N PHE A 461 -11.95 15.76 11.89
CA PHE A 461 -12.22 16.96 12.68
C PHE A 461 -12.89 16.55 14.00
N PRO A 462 -12.89 17.40 15.04
CA PRO A 462 -13.47 17.06 16.34
C PRO A 462 -14.94 16.64 16.29
N THR A 463 -15.32 15.56 16.96
CA THR A 463 -16.70 15.03 16.89
C THR A 463 -17.73 16.01 17.44
N THR A 464 -17.32 16.87 18.38
CA THR A 464 -18.18 17.92 18.98
C THR A 464 -18.58 19.03 18.01
N ARG A 465 -18.02 19.04 16.79
CA ARG A 465 -18.41 19.97 15.72
C ARG A 465 -19.50 19.42 14.82
N HIS A 466 -19.69 18.11 14.77
CA HIS A 466 -20.68 17.47 13.91
C HIS A 466 -22.07 17.52 14.56
N ALA A 467 -23.03 18.09 13.84
CA ALA A 467 -24.44 18.03 14.17
C ALA A 467 -25.16 17.19 13.10
N PRO A 468 -25.50 15.91 13.39
CA PRO A 468 -26.03 14.99 12.39
C PRO A 468 -27.46 15.33 11.93
N ARG A 469 -28.21 16.09 12.73
CA ARG A 469 -29.58 16.52 12.43
C ARG A 469 -29.88 17.87 13.07
N GLU A 470 -30.84 18.58 12.51
CA GLU A 470 -31.42 19.77 13.13
C GLU A 470 -32.42 19.44 14.24
N SER A 471 -32.68 20.43 15.10
CA SER A 471 -33.65 20.25 16.20
C SER A 471 -35.09 20.11 15.70
N ALA A 472 -35.88 19.23 16.32
CA ALA A 472 -37.29 19.01 15.97
C ALA A 472 -38.14 20.29 16.03
N ARG A 473 -37.81 21.20 16.96
CA ARG A 473 -38.49 22.51 17.09
C ARG A 473 -38.18 23.46 15.94
N LEU A 474 -36.99 23.36 15.36
CA LEU A 474 -36.61 24.14 14.18
C LEU A 474 -37.35 23.63 12.94
N MET A 475 -37.47 22.31 12.82
CA MET A 475 -38.19 21.65 11.72
C MET A 475 -39.67 22.04 11.66
N ALA A 476 -40.27 22.39 12.81
CA ALA A 476 -41.65 22.84 12.88
C ALA A 476 -41.88 24.28 12.34
N SER A 477 -40.83 25.06 12.10
CA SER A 477 -40.94 26.43 11.58
C SER A 477 -40.64 26.47 10.08
N PRO A 478 -41.62 26.78 9.21
CA PRO A 478 -41.40 26.84 7.76
C PRO A 478 -40.27 27.78 7.36
N ARG A 479 -40.18 28.95 8.00
CA ARG A 479 -39.13 29.94 7.74
C ARG A 479 -37.72 29.40 8.08
N LEU A 480 -37.58 28.72 9.21
CA LEU A 480 -36.28 28.19 9.64
C LEU A 480 -35.87 26.94 8.83
N HIS A 481 -36.85 26.14 8.42
CA HIS A 481 -36.66 25.03 7.50
C HIS A 481 -36.19 25.54 6.12
N GLU A 482 -36.87 26.53 5.55
CA GLU A 482 -36.55 27.12 4.24
C GLU A 482 -35.12 27.69 4.20
N ALA A 483 -34.66 28.29 5.30
CA ALA A 483 -33.29 28.82 5.42
C ALA A 483 -32.19 27.74 5.26
N ARG A 484 -32.55 26.45 5.37
CA ARG A 484 -31.65 25.29 5.22
C ARG A 484 -31.92 24.49 3.95
N CYS A 485 -32.80 24.97 3.08
CA CYS A 485 -33.03 24.38 1.77
C CYS A 485 -32.10 25.02 0.76
N PHE A 486 -31.12 24.28 0.23
CA PHE A 486 -30.13 24.80 -0.71
C PHE A 486 -30.31 24.21 -2.11
N PRO A 487 -29.90 24.94 -3.17
CA PRO A 487 -29.98 24.43 -4.54
C PRO A 487 -29.18 23.14 -4.74
N VAL A 488 -29.76 22.20 -5.49
CA VAL A 488 -29.09 20.99 -6.00
C VAL A 488 -29.58 20.70 -7.42
N PRO A 489 -28.78 20.03 -8.27
CA PRO A 489 -29.27 19.56 -9.56
C PRO A 489 -30.58 18.77 -9.46
N ARG A 490 -31.49 18.95 -10.42
CA ARG A 490 -32.79 18.25 -10.44
C ARG A 490 -32.68 16.73 -10.54
N THR A 491 -31.53 16.23 -10.99
CA THR A 491 -31.20 14.80 -10.99
C THR A 491 -31.10 14.22 -9.57
N ILE A 492 -30.78 15.06 -8.57
CA ILE A 492 -30.65 14.71 -7.15
C ILE A 492 -31.99 14.84 -6.46
N HIS A 493 -32.65 16.01 -6.58
CA HIS A 493 -33.96 16.25 -6.00
C HIS A 493 -34.90 16.94 -7.00
N PRO A 494 -36.13 16.44 -7.24
CA PRO A 494 -37.02 16.97 -8.29
C PRO A 494 -37.34 18.47 -8.20
N SER A 495 -37.37 19.03 -6.99
CA SER A 495 -37.63 20.47 -6.77
C SER A 495 -36.43 21.37 -7.12
N GLY A 496 -35.24 20.80 -7.35
CA GLY A 496 -33.99 21.55 -7.53
C GLY A 496 -33.43 22.14 -6.23
N ARG A 497 -33.98 21.77 -5.07
CA ARG A 497 -33.47 22.14 -3.74
C ARG A 497 -33.62 20.97 -2.77
N VAL A 498 -32.70 20.86 -1.82
CA VAL A 498 -32.77 19.84 -0.75
C VAL A 498 -32.57 20.49 0.61
N PHE A 499 -33.24 19.96 1.61
CA PHE A 499 -33.03 20.34 3.00
C PHE A 499 -31.71 19.76 3.54
N MET A 500 -30.82 20.62 4.02
CA MET A 500 -29.49 20.27 4.56
C MET A 500 -29.42 20.53 6.07
N GLY A 501 -30.01 19.62 6.85
CA GLY A 501 -30.00 19.72 8.31
C GLY A 501 -28.71 19.23 8.98
N GLU A 502 -27.95 18.39 8.30
CA GLU A 502 -26.63 17.98 8.76
C GLU A 502 -25.64 19.13 8.58
N HIS A 503 -24.90 19.46 9.63
CA HIS A 503 -23.98 20.59 9.59
C HIS A 503 -22.77 20.42 10.51
N ILE A 504 -21.71 21.16 10.20
CA ILE A 504 -20.47 21.22 10.96
C ILE A 504 -20.27 22.63 11.50
N ARG A 505 -19.92 22.72 12.79
CA ARG A 505 -19.44 23.94 13.42
C ARG A 505 -18.04 24.28 12.94
N ILE A 506 -17.88 25.42 12.27
CA ILE A 506 -16.56 25.97 11.90
C ILE A 506 -16.08 26.95 12.98
N GLY A 507 -17.00 27.77 13.49
CA GLY A 507 -16.74 28.70 14.58
C GLY A 507 -17.78 28.64 15.70
N SER A 508 -17.32 28.95 16.91
CA SER A 508 -18.11 28.96 18.14
C SER A 508 -18.25 30.39 18.70
N GLY A 509 -18.97 30.55 19.81
CA GLY A 509 -18.98 31.82 20.53
C GLY A 509 -19.90 32.89 19.94
N ARG A 510 -19.36 34.07 19.63
CA ARG A 510 -20.14 35.23 19.14
C ARG A 510 -20.40 35.09 17.63
N PRO A 511 -21.51 35.66 17.10
CA PRO A 511 -21.67 35.81 15.66
C PRO A 511 -20.41 36.42 15.03
N PRO A 512 -19.96 35.93 13.86
CA PRO A 512 -20.75 35.20 12.87
C PRO A 512 -20.87 33.66 13.09
N ALA A 513 -20.09 33.06 14.00
CA ALA A 513 -20.15 31.64 14.39
C ALA A 513 -20.37 30.65 13.20
N PRO A 514 -19.46 30.64 12.21
CA PRO A 514 -19.71 30.03 10.91
C PRO A 514 -20.03 28.54 10.95
N ARG A 515 -20.85 28.11 9.99
CA ARG A 515 -21.35 26.74 9.82
C ARG A 515 -21.20 26.29 8.36
N LEU A 516 -20.97 25.00 8.20
CA LEU A 516 -21.03 24.31 6.91
C LEU A 516 -22.24 23.37 6.92
N HIS A 517 -23.15 23.50 5.94
CA HIS A 517 -24.30 22.60 5.78
C HIS A 517 -24.10 21.67 4.59
N LEU A 518 -24.49 20.41 4.75
CA LEU A 518 -24.28 19.38 3.76
C LEU A 518 -25.49 18.47 3.55
N TYR A 519 -25.49 17.79 2.41
CA TYR A 519 -26.36 16.67 2.08
C TYR A 519 -25.50 15.47 1.66
N ASP A 520 -25.59 14.39 2.43
CA ASP A 520 -24.88 13.13 2.15
C ASP A 520 -25.68 12.30 1.12
N ASP A 521 -25.28 12.37 -0.16
CA ASP A 521 -25.81 11.55 -1.26
C ASP A 521 -24.87 10.39 -1.63
N THR A 522 -23.96 10.00 -0.72
CA THR A 522 -23.01 8.89 -0.97
C THR A 522 -23.69 7.53 -1.11
N GLY A 523 -24.86 7.35 -0.47
CA GLY A 523 -25.71 6.17 -0.64
C GLY A 523 -26.79 6.34 -1.71
N GLY A 524 -26.85 7.50 -2.37
CA GLY A 524 -27.88 7.82 -3.35
C GLY A 524 -27.32 7.92 -4.76
N ARG A 525 -27.85 8.85 -5.56
CA ARG A 525 -27.65 8.84 -7.02
C ARG A 525 -26.30 9.37 -7.46
N THR A 526 -25.73 10.34 -6.75
CA THR A 526 -24.44 10.92 -7.16
C THR A 526 -23.24 10.24 -6.52
N GLY A 527 -23.41 9.51 -5.41
CA GLY A 527 -22.28 8.94 -4.68
C GLY A 527 -21.36 10.01 -4.07
N GLN A 528 -21.87 11.23 -3.88
CA GLN A 528 -21.09 12.42 -3.48
C GLN A 528 -21.73 13.14 -2.29
N ILE A 529 -20.98 14.02 -1.65
CA ILE A 529 -21.49 14.90 -0.60
C ILE A 529 -21.66 16.31 -1.18
N HIS A 530 -22.85 16.88 -1.01
CA HIS A 530 -23.19 18.21 -1.52
C HIS A 530 -23.06 19.23 -0.40
N ILE A 531 -22.21 20.24 -0.60
CA ILE A 531 -21.98 21.33 0.33
C ILE A 531 -22.77 22.55 -0.15
N GLY A 532 -23.94 22.77 0.44
CA GLY A 532 -24.86 23.82 0.01
C GLY A 532 -24.59 25.19 0.62
N TYR A 533 -23.88 25.25 1.74
CA TYR A 533 -23.64 26.51 2.45
C TYR A 533 -22.39 26.46 3.32
N ILE A 534 -21.59 27.52 3.22
CA ILE A 534 -20.53 27.87 4.17
C ILE A 534 -20.68 29.36 4.46
N GLY A 535 -20.97 29.72 5.71
CA GLY A 535 -21.25 31.11 6.05
C GLY A 535 -21.59 31.30 7.50
N THR A 536 -22.11 32.49 7.83
CA THR A 536 -22.56 32.82 9.19
C THR A 536 -23.64 31.87 9.68
N HIS A 537 -23.83 31.80 11.00
CA HIS A 537 -24.90 30.99 11.58
C HIS A 537 -26.28 31.41 11.03
N LEU A 538 -27.00 30.47 10.44
CA LEU A 538 -28.34 30.69 9.89
C LEU A 538 -29.35 31.08 10.97
N PRO A 539 -30.50 31.70 10.61
CA PRO A 539 -31.55 32.01 11.57
C PRO A 539 -31.97 30.79 12.40
N SER A 540 -32.22 31.03 13.67
CA SER A 540 -32.65 30.03 14.66
C SER A 540 -33.72 30.63 15.57
N LEU A 541 -34.41 29.79 16.33
CA LEU A 541 -35.42 30.23 17.31
C LEU A 541 -34.89 31.23 18.36
N ARG A 542 -33.57 31.34 18.52
CA ARG A 542 -32.92 32.25 19.47
C ARG A 542 -32.39 33.54 18.86
N THR A 543 -32.38 33.64 17.53
CA THR A 543 -31.86 34.78 16.75
C THR A 543 -32.94 35.41 15.85
N SER A 544 -34.19 34.94 15.96
CA SER A 544 -35.35 35.41 15.20
C SER A 544 -36.21 36.39 15.99
#